data_AF-A0A933P9R2-F1
#
_entry.id   AF-A0A933P9R2-F1
#
_cell.length_a   1.000
_cell.length_b   1.000
_cell.length_c   1.000
_cell.angle_alpha   90.00
_cell.angle_beta   90.00
_cell.angle_gamma   90.00
#
_symmetry.space_group_name_H-M   'P 1'
#
loop_
_entity.id
_entity.type
_entity.pdbx_description
1 polymer ?
#
loop_
_entity_poly.entity_id
_entity_poly.type
_entity_poly.pdbx_seq_one_letter_code
_entity_poly.pdbx_strand_id
1 'polypeptide(L)'
;MIDRVLGELESALRADGAAAGRAMQAVWQQVGSADAAAATRALERIGCLFDGLPPGRGSRLALLAGALVERGADPAPAVPAGVDGWLEAAEAATAVARRWRRAVRRAPP
;
A
#
# COMPACT_ATOMS: atom_id res chain seq x y z
N MET A 1 -3.95 -6.40 19.13
CA MET A 1 -2.76 -5.52 19.13
C MET A 1 -2.59 -4.84 17.78
N ILE A 2 -2.63 -5.60 16.67
CA ILE A 2 -2.61 -5.06 15.30
C ILE A 2 -3.69 -3.98 15.04
N ASP A 3 -4.89 -4.13 15.61
CA ASP A 3 -5.98 -3.15 15.46
C ASP A 3 -5.64 -1.76 16.00
N ARG A 4 -4.83 -1.69 17.08
CA ARG A 4 -4.41 -0.42 17.69
C ARG A 4 -3.43 0.31 16.78
N VAL A 5 -2.39 -0.39 16.33
CA VAL A 5 -1.37 0.19 15.45
C VAL A 5 -1.94 0.54 14.07
N LEU A 6 -2.97 -0.15 13.60
CA LEU A 6 -3.73 0.24 12.41
C LEU A 6 -4.48 1.56 12.62
N GLY A 7 -5.14 1.76 13.76
CA GLY A 7 -5.78 3.04 14.08
C GLY A 7 -4.78 4.21 14.14
N GLU A 8 -3.58 3.95 14.66
CA GLU A 8 -2.47 4.92 14.66
C GLU A 8 -1.99 5.23 13.22
N LEU A 9 -1.90 4.23 12.34
CA LEU A 9 -1.57 4.41 10.93
C LEU A 9 -2.62 5.25 10.20
N GLU A 10 -3.90 4.94 10.36
CA GLU A 10 -5.00 5.69 9.76
C GLU A 10 -4.97 7.17 10.17
N SER A 11 -4.69 7.44 11.44
CA SER A 11 -4.59 8.82 11.96
C SER A 11 -3.35 9.52 11.41
N ALA A 12 -2.21 8.82 11.37
CA ALA A 12 -0.95 9.38 10.87
C ALA A 12 -1.01 9.70 9.37
N LEU A 13 -1.67 8.87 8.57
CA LEU A 13 -1.88 9.11 7.14
C LEU A 13 -2.68 10.39 6.86
N ARG A 14 -3.59 10.78 7.77
CA ARG A 14 -4.40 12.00 7.66
C ARG A 14 -3.67 13.26 8.13
N ALA A 15 -2.66 13.14 8.97
CA ALA A 15 -1.98 14.27 9.61
C ALA A 15 -0.66 14.67 8.92
N ASP A 16 0.29 13.74 8.75
CA ASP A 16 1.64 14.03 8.20
C ASP A 16 2.39 12.74 7.76
N GLY A 17 3.20 12.85 6.69
CA GLY A 17 3.95 11.75 6.08
C GLY A 17 5.05 11.15 6.95
N ALA A 18 5.69 11.93 7.85
CA ALA A 18 6.74 11.40 8.73
C ALA A 18 6.16 10.50 9.84
N ALA A 19 4.98 10.85 10.37
CA ALA A 19 4.25 10.02 11.33
C ALA A 19 3.78 8.71 10.69
N ALA A 20 3.33 8.78 9.43
CA ALA A 20 2.90 7.61 8.67
C ALA A 20 3.99 6.54 8.53
N GLY A 21 5.24 6.94 8.28
CA GLY A 21 6.36 6.00 8.17
C GLY A 21 6.60 5.19 9.45
N ARG A 22 6.55 5.84 10.62
CA ARG A 22 6.69 5.15 11.92
C ARG A 22 5.51 4.23 12.21
N ALA A 23 4.29 4.69 11.94
CA ALA A 23 3.09 3.87 12.12
C ALA A 23 3.11 2.64 11.20
N MET A 24 3.57 2.79 9.95
CA MET A 24 3.73 1.69 9.01
C MET A 24 4.69 0.62 9.55
N GLN A 25 5.83 1.03 10.11
CA GLN A 25 6.79 0.11 10.73
C GLN A 25 6.17 -0.61 11.94
N ALA A 26 5.38 0.09 12.76
CA ALA A 26 4.70 -0.51 13.89
C ALA A 26 3.68 -1.57 13.45
N VAL A 27 2.93 -1.34 12.38
CA VAL A 27 2.03 -2.35 11.78
C VAL A 27 2.84 -3.55 11.29
N TRP A 28 3.95 -3.33 10.57
CA TRP A 28 4.81 -4.40 10.05
C TRP A 28 5.28 -5.37 11.14
N GLN A 29 5.70 -4.84 12.30
CA GLN A 29 6.14 -5.67 13.43
C GLN A 29 5.01 -6.52 14.03
N GLN A 30 3.74 -6.11 13.86
CA GLN A 30 2.58 -6.84 14.38
C GLN A 30 2.00 -7.83 13.39
N VAL A 31 2.26 -7.69 12.09
CA VAL A 31 1.82 -8.65 11.06
C VAL A 31 2.39 -10.04 11.32
N GLY A 32 3.63 -10.13 11.81
CA GLY A 32 4.30 -11.40 12.07
C GLY A 32 3.64 -12.27 13.15
N SER A 33 2.78 -11.70 14.00
CA SER A 33 2.09 -12.41 15.08
C SER A 33 0.57 -12.46 14.91
N ALA A 34 0.05 -11.97 13.79
CA ALA A 34 -1.39 -12.00 13.52
C ALA A 34 -1.86 -13.40 13.11
N ASP A 35 -2.96 -13.86 13.72
CA ASP A 35 -3.71 -15.00 13.19
C ASP A 35 -4.45 -14.62 11.90
N ALA A 36 -4.93 -15.61 11.15
CA ALA A 36 -5.60 -15.39 9.86
C ALA A 36 -6.83 -14.46 9.97
N ALA A 37 -7.62 -14.56 11.05
CA ALA A 37 -8.81 -13.73 11.22
C ALA A 37 -8.45 -12.26 11.52
N ALA A 38 -7.43 -12.04 12.35
CA ALA A 38 -6.86 -10.73 12.60
C ALA A 38 -6.19 -10.17 11.34
N ALA A 39 -5.55 -11.02 10.54
CA ALA A 39 -4.92 -10.63 9.30
C ALA A 39 -5.94 -10.20 8.24
N THR A 40 -7.07 -10.92 8.09
CA THR A 40 -8.17 -10.53 7.20
C THR A 40 -8.76 -9.18 7.59
N ARG A 41 -9.09 -8.97 8.87
CA ARG A 41 -9.61 -7.66 9.34
C ARG A 41 -8.61 -6.52 9.12
N ALA A 42 -7.33 -6.79 9.34
CA ALA A 42 -6.27 -5.83 9.05
C ALA A 42 -6.21 -5.47 7.56
N LEU A 43 -6.34 -6.48 6.70
CA LEU A 43 -6.30 -6.33 5.25
C LEU A 43 -7.48 -5.52 4.71
N GLU A 44 -8.69 -5.78 5.21
CA GLU A 44 -9.88 -4.98 4.89
C GLU A 44 -9.66 -3.50 5.19
N ARG A 45 -9.16 -3.19 6.40
CA ARG A 45 -8.88 -1.81 6.81
C ARG A 45 -7.79 -1.15 5.95
N ILE A 46 -6.75 -1.89 5.60
CA ILE A 46 -5.68 -1.41 4.71
C ILE A 46 -6.23 -1.12 3.31
N GLY A 47 -7.11 -1.97 2.78
CA GLY A 47 -7.80 -1.76 1.51
C GLY A 47 -8.49 -0.40 1.44
N CYS A 48 -9.21 -0.02 2.49
CA CYS A 48 -9.88 1.28 2.59
C CYS A 48 -8.93 2.49 2.63
N LEU A 49 -7.64 2.29 2.91
CA LEU A 49 -6.69 3.40 3.01
C LEU A 49 -6.08 3.79 1.67
N PHE A 50 -6.20 2.96 0.63
CA PHE A 50 -5.62 3.27 -0.68
C PHE A 50 -6.18 4.55 -1.29
N ASP A 51 -7.50 4.76 -1.23
CA ASP A 51 -8.19 5.88 -1.87
C ASP A 51 -7.80 7.27 -1.32
N GLY A 52 -7.26 7.32 -0.10
CA GLY A 52 -6.90 8.56 0.58
C GLY A 52 -5.43 8.97 0.46
N LEU A 53 -4.60 8.16 -0.22
CA LEU A 53 -3.15 8.37 -0.21
C LEU A 53 -2.66 9.28 -1.33
N PRO A 54 -1.71 10.20 -1.03
CA PRO A 54 -0.93 10.87 -2.05
C PRO A 54 -0.25 9.85 -2.99
N PRO A 55 -0.08 10.19 -4.29
CA PRO A 55 0.58 9.33 -5.27
C PRO A 55 1.93 8.78 -4.78
N GLY A 56 2.18 7.50 -5.04
CA GLY A 56 3.43 6.81 -4.67
C GLY A 56 3.52 6.33 -3.22
N ARG A 57 2.51 6.56 -2.37
CA ARG A 57 2.46 6.03 -1.00
C ARG A 57 1.74 4.67 -0.89
N GLY A 58 0.89 4.33 -1.85
CA GLY A 58 0.13 3.07 -1.88
C GLY A 58 1.00 1.81 -2.00
N SER A 59 2.21 1.92 -2.55
CA SER A 59 3.15 0.80 -2.68
C SER A 59 3.54 0.15 -1.34
N ARG A 60 3.63 0.93 -0.26
CA ARG A 60 3.92 0.39 1.08
C ARG A 60 2.71 -0.33 1.69
N LEU A 61 1.50 0.15 1.42
CA LEU A 61 0.27 -0.55 1.82
C LEU A 61 0.12 -1.86 1.04
N ALA A 62 0.49 -1.89 -0.24
CA ALA A 62 0.47 -3.11 -1.04
C ALA A 62 1.42 -4.19 -0.49
N LEU A 63 2.60 -3.80 0.00
CA LEU A 63 3.52 -4.73 0.67
C LEU A 63 2.93 -5.29 1.97
N LEU A 64 2.31 -4.43 2.79
CA LEU A 64 1.61 -4.88 4.01
C LEU A 64 0.45 -5.82 3.69
N ALA A 65 -0.32 -5.51 2.66
CA ALA A 65 -1.42 -6.33 2.19
C ALA A 65 -0.92 -7.73 1.78
N GLY A 66 0.16 -7.80 1.00
CA GLY A 66 0.80 -9.07 0.66
C GLY A 66 1.27 -9.85 1.88
N ALA A 67 1.93 -9.19 2.83
CA ALA A 67 2.40 -9.84 4.06
C ALA A 67 1.24 -10.42 4.90
N LEU A 68 0.09 -9.77 4.93
CA LEU A 68 -1.12 -10.28 5.59
C LEU A 68 -1.73 -11.48 4.85
N VAL A 69 -1.76 -11.46 3.52
CA VAL A 69 -2.19 -12.61 2.70
C VAL A 69 -1.30 -13.83 2.94
N GLU A 70 0.01 -13.65 3.06
CA GLU A 70 0.92 -14.75 3.42
C GLU A 70 0.69 -15.31 4.85
N ARG A 71 -0.06 -14.60 5.69
CA ARG A 71 -0.52 -15.07 7.01
C ARG A 71 -1.93 -15.69 6.97
N GLY A 72 -2.49 -15.87 5.78
CA GLY A 72 -3.81 -16.48 5.58
C GLY A 72 -4.96 -15.49 5.57
N ALA A 73 -4.70 -14.19 5.43
CA ALA A 73 -5.77 -13.23 5.17
C ALA A 73 -6.47 -13.54 3.84
N ASP A 74 -7.79 -13.36 3.78
CA ASP A 74 -8.54 -13.42 2.53
C ASP A 74 -8.15 -12.23 1.64
N PRO A 75 -7.55 -12.43 0.45
CA PRO A 75 -7.11 -11.34 -0.41
C PRO A 75 -8.25 -10.54 -1.03
N ALA A 76 -9.47 -11.09 -1.12
CA ALA A 76 -10.58 -10.50 -1.87
C ALA A 76 -10.84 -9.01 -1.57
N PRO A 77 -10.78 -8.53 -0.30
CA PRO A 77 -11.03 -7.13 0.02
C PRO A 77 -9.95 -6.14 -0.48
N ALA A 78 -8.72 -6.61 -0.70
CA ALA A 78 -7.59 -5.74 -1.08
C ALA A 78 -7.22 -5.81 -2.57
N VAL A 79 -7.70 -6.84 -3.28
CA VAL A 79 -7.38 -7.06 -4.71
C VAL A 79 -7.77 -5.86 -5.59
N PRO A 80 -8.99 -5.27 -5.50
CA PRO A 80 -9.37 -4.15 -6.36
C PRO A 80 -8.42 -2.95 -6.21
N ALA A 81 -8.21 -2.49 -4.98
CA ALA A 81 -7.32 -1.36 -4.69
C ALA A 81 -5.86 -1.62 -5.10
N GLY A 82 -5.40 -2.87 -4.95
CA GLY A 82 -4.06 -3.27 -5.41
C GLY A 82 -3.92 -3.24 -6.94
N VAL A 83 -4.93 -3.70 -7.67
CA VAL A 83 -4.95 -3.67 -9.15
C VAL A 83 -5.02 -2.24 -9.67
N ASP A 84 -5.91 -1.41 -9.10
CA ASP A 84 -6.07 -0.01 -9.51
C ASP A 84 -4.76 0.78 -9.31
N GLY A 85 -4.13 0.63 -8.13
CA GLY A 85 -2.83 1.25 -7.86
C GLY A 85 -1.71 0.78 -8.80
N TRP A 86 -1.74 -0.49 -9.23
CA TRP A 86 -0.79 -1.01 -10.21
C TRP A 86 -1.02 -0.40 -11.61
N LEU A 87 -2.28 -0.29 -12.04
CA LEU A 87 -2.65 0.32 -13.32
C LEU A 87 -2.20 1.79 -13.37
N GLU A 88 -2.47 2.57 -12.32
CA GLU A 88 -2.02 3.96 -12.22
C GLU A 88 -0.48 4.08 -12.32
N ALA A 89 0.25 3.20 -11.63
CA ALA A 89 1.70 3.18 -11.69
C ALA A 89 2.22 2.83 -13.10
N ALA A 90 1.58 1.89 -13.79
CA ALA A 90 1.91 1.51 -15.15
C ALA A 90 1.65 2.65 -16.16
N GLU A 91 0.56 3.41 -15.98
CA GLU A 91 0.25 4.59 -16.77
C GLU A 91 1.30 5.70 -16.57
N ALA A 92 1.66 5.99 -15.32
CA ALA A 92 2.69 6.96 -14.98
C ALA A 92 4.06 6.57 -15.58
N ALA A 93 4.46 5.30 -15.44
CA ALA A 93 5.69 4.79 -16.05
C ALA A 93 5.67 4.90 -17.59
N THR A 94 4.53 4.61 -18.21
CA THR A 94 4.34 4.77 -19.65
C THR A 94 4.47 6.23 -20.08
N ALA A 95 3.93 7.17 -19.30
CA ALA A 95 4.08 8.61 -19.56
C ALA A 95 5.55 9.06 -19.47
N VAL A 96 6.32 8.55 -18.50
CA VAL A 96 7.77 8.79 -18.41
C VAL A 96 8.48 8.27 -19.64
N ALA A 97 8.23 7.02 -20.05
CA ALA A 97 8.85 6.42 -21.22
C ALA A 97 8.56 7.23 -22.50
N ARG A 98 7.32 7.71 -22.67
CA ARG A 98 6.94 8.59 -23.80
C ARG A 98 7.68 9.92 -23.76
N ARG A 99 7.77 10.57 -22.60
CA ARG A 99 8.49 11.85 -22.43
C ARG A 99 9.98 11.69 -22.69
N TRP A 100 10.59 10.61 -22.20
CA TRP A 100 11.99 10.27 -22.46
C TRP A 100 12.26 10.11 -23.96
N ARG A 101 11.47 9.30 -24.67
CA ARG A 101 11.62 9.11 -26.12
C ARG A 101 11.54 10.43 -26.89
N ARG A 102 10.65 11.34 -26.49
CA ARG A 102 10.56 12.67 -27.10
C ARG A 102 11.80 13.54 -26.81
N ALA A 103 12.30 13.51 -25.58
CA ALA A 103 13.41 14.34 -25.15
C ALA A 103 14.77 13.89 -25.71
N VAL A 104 15.07 12.58 -25.65
CA VAL A 104 16.39 12.05 -26.02
C VAL A 104 16.39 11.23 -27.32
N ARG A 105 15.24 11.12 -28.01
CA ARG A 105 15.07 10.40 -29.30
C ARG A 105 15.54 8.94 -29.28
N ARG A 106 15.53 8.31 -28.11
CA ARG A 106 15.85 6.89 -27.90
C ARG A 106 14.96 6.28 -26.84
N ALA A 107 14.91 4.94 -26.75
CA ALA A 107 14.19 4.25 -25.69
C ALA A 107 14.80 4.54 -24.30
N PRO A 108 14.00 4.48 -23.21
CA PRO A 108 14.52 4.40 -21.85
C PRO A 108 15.39 3.15 -21.68
N PRO A 109 16.47 3.21 -20.88
CA PRO A 109 17.27 2.04 -20.53
C PRO A 109 16.46 1.01 -19.72
#